data_AF-A0A2E1B6P1-F1
#
_entry.id   AF-A0A2E1B6P1-F1
#
_cell.length_a   1.000
_cell.length_b   1.000
_cell.length_c   1.000
_cell.angle_alpha   90.00
_cell.angle_beta   90.00
_cell.angle_gamma   90.00
#
_symmetry.space_group_name_H-M   'P 1'
#
loop_
_entity.id
_entity.type
_entity.pdbx_description
1 polymer ?
#
loop_
_entity_poly.entity_id
_entity_poly.type
_entity_poly.pdbx_seq_one_letter_code
_entity_poly.pdbx_strand_id
1 'polypeptide(L)'
;MIAVLVTWLAKLGAGGIVDRAIELVEMRAGALNDRETIQADLTAEYLRQVIAETQEMAELSKAKFAVPWFWLFAGLFLAPLAIWWAAVCFYNMLWCPDCIYAQPWTIAAFPAPLDDWAGNMIQWIFYVGSGVAGLRAILKK
;
A
#
# COMPACT_ATOMS: atom_id res chain seq x y z
N MET A 1 -3.91 -17.33 14.01
CA MET A 1 -4.52 -16.07 14.52
C MET A 1 -4.17 -14.86 13.64
N ILE A 2 -2.90 -14.62 13.29
CA ILE A 2 -2.51 -13.52 12.39
C ILE A 2 -3.19 -13.62 11.01
N ALA A 3 -3.24 -14.82 10.41
CA ALA A 3 -3.94 -15.01 9.13
C ALA A 3 -5.43 -14.63 9.21
N VAL A 4 -6.12 -14.97 10.31
CA VAL A 4 -7.54 -14.63 10.51
C VAL A 4 -7.73 -13.13 10.67
N LEU A 5 -6.85 -12.47 11.43
CA LEU A 5 -6.84 -11.01 11.57
C LEU A 5 -6.56 -10.30 10.25
N VAL A 6 -5.61 -10.80 9.45
CA VAL A 6 -5.29 -10.27 8.11
C VAL A 6 -6.45 -10.49 7.14
N THR A 7 -7.07 -11.67 7.12
CA THR A 7 -8.24 -11.94 6.29
C THR A 7 -9.46 -11.12 6.73
N TRP A 8 -9.62 -10.89 8.03
CA TRP A 8 -10.69 -10.05 8.58
C TRP A 8 -10.47 -8.57 8.24
N LEU A 9 -9.24 -8.05 8.39
CA LEU A 9 -8.88 -6.69 7.98
C LEU A 9 -8.97 -6.49 6.47
N ALA A 10 -8.59 -7.48 5.65
CA ALA A 10 -8.74 -7.43 4.20
C ALA A 10 -10.22 -7.41 3.76
N LYS A 11 -11.08 -8.18 4.45
CA LYS A 11 -12.53 -8.18 4.21
C LYS A 11 -13.20 -6.87 4.62
N LEU A 12 -12.73 -6.24 5.69
CA LEU A 12 -13.24 -4.95 6.16
C LEU A 12 -12.72 -3.75 5.37
N GLY A 13 -11.48 -3.78 4.91
CA GLY A 13 -10.80 -2.61 4.35
C GLY A 13 -11.07 -2.34 2.87
N ALA A 14 -11.27 -3.38 2.05
CA ALA A 14 -11.33 -3.21 0.59
C ALA A 14 -12.48 -3.94 -0.09
N GLY A 15 -12.81 -5.17 0.28
CA GLY A 15 -13.87 -5.94 -0.41
C GLY A 15 -15.28 -5.48 -0.01
N GLY A 16 -15.62 -5.59 1.27
CA GLY A 16 -17.01 -5.41 1.72
C GLY A 16 -17.54 -3.97 1.67
N ILE A 17 -16.67 -2.96 1.74
CA ILE A 17 -17.07 -1.55 1.63
C ILE A 17 -17.24 -1.15 0.16
N VAL A 18 -16.39 -1.67 -0.73
CA VAL A 18 -16.46 -1.39 -2.17
C VAL A 18 -17.68 -2.07 -2.78
N ASP A 19 -17.94 -3.34 -2.45
CA ASP A 19 -19.13 -4.04 -2.93
C ASP A 19 -20.42 -3.34 -2.50
N ARG A 20 -20.49 -2.88 -1.24
CA ARG A 20 -21.62 -2.10 -0.74
C ARG A 20 -21.74 -0.74 -1.39
N ALA A 21 -20.63 -0.08 -1.71
CA ALA A 21 -20.66 1.19 -2.41
C ALA A 21 -21.18 1.02 -3.84
N ILE A 22 -20.81 -0.07 -4.53
CA ILE A 22 -21.32 -0.42 -5.85
C ILE A 22 -22.83 -0.69 -5.79
N GLU A 23 -23.29 -1.52 -4.84
CA GLU A 23 -24.72 -1.83 -4.65
C GLU A 23 -25.55 -0.58 -4.35
N LEU A 24 -25.02 0.36 -3.55
CA LEU A 24 -25.70 1.62 -3.25
C LEU A 24 -25.78 2.55 -4.47
N VAL A 25 -24.77 2.52 -5.34
CA VAL A 25 -24.77 3.26 -6.61
C VAL A 25 -25.78 2.65 -7.59
N GLU A 26 -25.84 1.33 -7.71
CA GLU A 26 -26.82 0.63 -8.54
C GLU A 26 -28.27 0.88 -8.07
N MET A 27 -28.52 0.83 -6.76
CA MET A 27 -29.85 1.17 -6.21
C MET A 27 -30.22 2.65 -6.45
N ARG A 28 -29.25 3.56 -6.44
CA ARG A 28 -29.50 4.97 -6.73
C ARG A 28 -29.72 5.22 -8.22
N ALA A 29 -29.07 4.46 -9.10
CA ALA A 29 -29.27 4.49 -10.54
C ALA A 29 -30.69 4.07 -10.95
N GLY A 30 -31.28 3.11 -10.24
CA GLY A 30 -32.66 2.66 -10.44
C GLY A 30 -33.75 3.61 -9.93
N ALA A 31 -33.38 4.63 -9.15
CA ALA A 31 -34.31 5.58 -8.52
C ALA A 31 -34.31 6.98 -9.15
N LEU A 32 -33.49 7.22 -10.19
CA LEU A 32 -33.28 8.53 -10.80
C LEU A 32 -33.75 8.59 -12.27
N ASN A 33 -33.92 9.80 -12.80
CA ASN A 33 -34.29 10.04 -14.21
C ASN A 33 -33.26 9.42 -15.17
N ASP A 34 -33.68 9.01 -16.38
CA ASP A 34 -32.86 8.30 -17.40
C ASP A 34 -31.44 8.85 -17.59
N ARG A 35 -31.25 10.17 -17.45
CA ARG A 35 -29.93 10.83 -17.56
C ARG A 35 -28.96 10.45 -16.43
N GLU A 36 -29.44 10.30 -15.21
CA GLU A 36 -28.64 9.92 -14.05
C GLU A 36 -28.37 8.41 -14.02
N THR A 37 -29.30 7.59 -14.54
CA THR A 37 -29.08 6.15 -14.78
C THR A 37 -27.95 5.94 -15.79
N ILE A 38 -27.97 6.64 -16.93
CA ILE A 38 -26.89 6.56 -17.93
C ILE A 38 -25.53 6.99 -17.34
N GLN A 39 -25.49 8.02 -16.50
CA GLN A 39 -24.25 8.43 -15.84
C GLN A 39 -23.75 7.39 -14.82
N ALA A 40 -24.66 6.76 -14.08
CA ALA A 40 -24.32 5.69 -13.15
C ALA A 40 -23.78 4.46 -13.90
N ASP A 41 -24.40 4.06 -15.01
CA ASP A 41 -23.94 2.94 -15.84
C ASP A 41 -22.55 3.20 -16.44
N LEU A 42 -22.31 4.40 -16.98
CA LEU A 42 -20.99 4.79 -17.47
C LEU A 42 -19.93 4.79 -16.36
N THR A 43 -20.30 5.22 -15.15
CA THR A 43 -19.40 5.19 -13.98
C THR A 43 -19.12 3.75 -13.57
N ALA A 44 -20.13 2.88 -13.55
CA ALA A 44 -19.97 1.47 -13.21
C ALA A 44 -19.07 0.76 -14.22
N GLU A 45 -19.23 1.03 -15.52
CA GLU A 45 -18.40 0.45 -16.57
C GLU A 45 -16.94 0.91 -16.47
N TYR A 46 -16.72 2.21 -16.21
CA TYR A 46 -15.38 2.73 -15.95
C TYR A 46 -14.74 2.08 -14.71
N LEU A 47 -15.49 1.94 -13.62
CA LEU A 47 -15.00 1.26 -12.42
C LEU A 47 -14.66 -0.20 -12.68
N ARG A 48 -15.46 -0.93 -13.48
CA ARG A 48 -15.15 -2.30 -13.88
C ARG A 48 -13.84 -2.39 -14.65
N GLN A 49 -13.60 -1.47 -15.58
CA GLN A 49 -12.35 -1.41 -16.34
C GLN A 49 -11.14 -1.14 -15.43
N VAL A 50 -11.27 -0.16 -14.52
CA VAL A 50 -10.21 0.14 -13.54
C VAL A 50 -9.95 -1.07 -12.65
N ILE A 51 -10.99 -1.76 -12.17
CA ILE A 51 -10.84 -2.96 -11.34
C ILE A 51 -10.13 -4.07 -12.12
N ALA A 52 -10.51 -4.33 -13.37
CA ALA A 52 -9.85 -5.34 -14.20
C ALA A 52 -8.35 -5.04 -14.36
N GLU A 53 -7.99 -3.80 -14.70
CA GLU A 53 -6.59 -3.37 -14.79
C GLU A 53 -5.86 -3.51 -13.43
N THR A 54 -6.53 -3.18 -12.32
CA THR A 54 -5.94 -3.35 -10.98
C THR A 54 -5.65 -4.80 -10.65
N GLN A 55 -6.52 -5.72 -11.06
CA GLN A 55 -6.36 -7.14 -10.78
C GLN A 55 -5.17 -7.71 -11.56
N GLU A 56 -5.05 -7.38 -12.84
CA GLU A 56 -3.90 -7.78 -13.66
C GLU A 56 -2.57 -7.25 -13.08
N MET A 57 -2.53 -5.98 -12.69
CA MET A 57 -1.36 -5.37 -12.06
C MET A 57 -1.04 -5.98 -10.69
N ALA A 58 -2.06 -6.35 -9.91
CA ALA A 58 -1.88 -7.02 -8.64
C ALA A 58 -1.33 -8.44 -8.81
N GLU A 59 -1.80 -9.18 -9.80
CA GLU A 59 -1.29 -10.52 -10.13
C GLU A 59 0.17 -10.45 -10.60
N LEU A 60 0.53 -9.49 -11.46
CA LEU A 60 1.93 -9.25 -11.85
C LEU A 60 2.81 -8.87 -10.65
N SER A 61 2.29 -8.02 -9.75
CA SER A 61 2.99 -7.64 -8.52
C SER A 61 3.11 -8.80 -7.53
N LYS A 62 2.23 -9.80 -7.55
CA LYS A 62 2.42 -11.05 -6.80
C LYS A 62 3.46 -11.94 -7.46
N ALA A 63 3.41 -12.06 -8.79
CA ALA A 63 4.29 -12.92 -9.56
C ALA A 63 5.78 -12.57 -9.39
N LYS A 64 6.13 -11.28 -9.30
CA LYS A 64 7.53 -10.87 -9.04
C LYS A 64 8.10 -11.45 -7.73
N PHE A 65 7.27 -11.65 -6.71
CA PHE A 65 7.72 -12.23 -5.43
C PHE A 65 8.06 -13.71 -5.53
N ALA A 66 7.60 -14.41 -6.57
CA ALA A 66 7.98 -15.80 -6.80
C ALA A 66 9.37 -15.93 -7.46
N VAL A 67 9.95 -14.83 -7.97
CA VAL A 67 11.23 -14.83 -8.69
C VAL A 67 12.39 -14.68 -7.69
N PRO A 68 13.32 -15.65 -7.59
CA PRO A 68 14.45 -15.55 -6.65
C PRO A 68 15.35 -14.33 -6.91
N TRP A 69 15.54 -13.95 -8.17
CA TRP A 69 16.28 -12.74 -8.55
C TRP A 69 15.64 -11.45 -8.07
N PHE A 70 14.32 -11.38 -7.97
CA PHE A 70 13.67 -10.23 -7.36
C PHE A 70 14.17 -10.05 -5.92
N TRP A 71 14.21 -11.11 -5.13
CA TRP A 71 14.69 -11.06 -3.74
C TRP A 71 16.18 -10.80 -3.62
N LEU A 72 17.00 -11.29 -4.56
CA LEU A 72 18.42 -10.96 -4.58
C LEU A 72 18.62 -9.45 -4.79
N PHE A 73 18.02 -8.88 -5.83
CA PHE A 73 18.17 -7.46 -6.14
C PHE A 73 17.51 -6.58 -5.09
N ALA A 74 16.31 -6.92 -4.63
CA ALA A 74 15.65 -6.24 -3.54
C ALA A 74 16.51 -6.29 -2.27
N GLY A 75 17.00 -7.47 -1.89
CA GLY A 75 17.83 -7.68 -0.71
C GLY A 75 19.14 -6.88 -0.73
N LEU A 76 19.77 -6.72 -1.90
CA LEU A 76 21.01 -5.94 -2.04
C LEU A 76 20.86 -4.48 -1.56
N PHE A 77 19.69 -3.88 -1.74
CA PHE A 77 19.41 -2.51 -1.32
C PHE A 77 18.66 -2.43 0.01
N LEU A 78 17.69 -3.34 0.23
CA LEU A 78 16.85 -3.34 1.43
C LEU A 78 17.55 -3.90 2.65
N ALA A 79 18.45 -4.88 2.52
CA ALA A 79 19.10 -5.48 3.69
C ALA A 79 20.03 -4.48 4.40
N PRO A 80 20.93 -3.74 3.72
CA PRO A 80 21.74 -2.72 4.39
C PRO A 80 20.89 -1.63 5.05
N LEU A 81 19.82 -1.20 4.37
CA LEU A 81 18.89 -0.21 4.91
C LEU A 81 18.17 -0.71 6.16
N ALA A 82 17.67 -1.95 6.14
CA ALA A 82 17.00 -2.58 7.26
C ALA A 82 17.95 -2.77 8.46
N ILE A 83 19.21 -3.14 8.21
CA ILE A 83 20.24 -3.26 9.25
C ILE A 83 20.52 -1.90 9.88
N TRP A 84 20.72 -0.86 9.07
CA TRP A 84 20.96 0.50 9.56
C TRP A 84 19.77 1.01 10.39
N TRP A 85 18.55 0.86 9.87
CA TRP A 85 17.34 1.32 10.56
C TRP A 85 17.11 0.57 11.88
N ALA A 86 17.28 -0.76 11.88
CA ALA A 86 17.18 -1.55 13.09
C ALA A 86 18.22 -1.11 14.13
N ALA A 87 19.47 -0.85 13.72
CA ALA A 87 20.50 -0.34 14.61
C ALA A 87 20.11 1.00 15.24
N VAL A 88 19.55 1.93 14.47
CA VAL A 88 19.01 3.20 14.99
C VAL A 88 17.89 2.98 16.00
N CYS A 89 16.94 2.08 15.74
CA CYS A 89 15.88 1.76 16.68
C CYS A 89 16.43 1.18 17.99
N PHE A 90 17.35 0.22 17.90
CA PHE A 90 17.98 -0.38 19.08
C PHE A 90 18.78 0.64 19.88
N TYR A 91 19.53 1.51 19.21
CA TYR A 91 20.27 2.60 19.84
C TYR A 91 19.33 3.54 20.61
N ASN A 92 18.23 3.99 19.99
CA ASN A 92 17.27 4.88 20.64
C ASN A 92 16.52 4.22 21.82
N MET A 93 16.44 2.88 21.85
CA MET A 93 15.80 2.17 22.96
C MET A 93 16.73 1.94 24.15
N LEU A 94 18.04 1.72 23.91
CA LEU A 94 18.94 1.19 24.93
C LEU A 94 20.21 2.04 25.16
N TRP A 95 20.75 2.67 24.12
CA TRP A 95 22.08 3.30 24.13
C TRP A 95 22.08 4.82 23.90
N CYS A 96 20.91 5.45 23.83
CA CYS A 96 20.79 6.90 23.71
C CYS A 96 21.39 7.64 24.93
N PRO A 97 21.69 8.95 24.81
CA PRO A 97 22.35 9.71 25.87
C PRO A 97 21.64 9.64 27.24
N ASP A 98 20.31 9.57 27.21
CA ASP A 98 19.45 9.49 28.41
C ASP A 98 18.86 8.08 28.63
N CYS A 99 19.41 7.05 27.97
CA CYS A 99 18.93 5.66 28.06
C CYS A 99 19.66 4.84 29.12
N ILE A 100 19.20 3.59 29.32
CA ILE A 100 19.76 2.61 30.27
C ILE A 100 21.28 2.45 30.14
N TYR A 101 21.80 2.47 28.93
CA TYR A 101 23.23 2.37 28.63
C TYR A 101 23.73 3.61 27.89
N ALA A 102 23.76 4.76 28.57
CA ALA A 102 24.21 6.02 27.98
C ALA A 102 25.55 5.91 27.23
N GLN A 103 25.57 6.33 25.97
CA GLN A 103 26.76 6.36 25.12
C GLN A 103 27.07 7.80 24.67
N PRO A 104 28.35 8.18 24.56
CA PRO A 104 28.75 9.50 24.06
C PRO A 104 28.65 9.60 22.52
N TRP A 105 28.46 8.49 21.83
CA TRP A 105 28.34 8.41 20.37
C TRP A 105 26.88 8.17 19.98
N THR A 106 26.49 8.67 18.81
CA THR A 106 25.18 8.45 18.20
C THR A 106 25.33 7.72 16.88
N ILE A 107 24.32 6.95 16.48
CA ILE A 107 24.27 6.42 15.11
C ILE A 107 23.96 7.60 14.16
N ALA A 108 24.81 7.77 13.15
CA ALA A 108 24.66 8.85 12.17
C ALA A 108 23.31 8.73 11.45
N ALA A 109 22.61 9.86 11.34
CA ALA A 109 21.39 9.96 10.55
C ALA A 109 21.66 9.61 9.09
N PHE A 110 20.65 9.04 8.43
CA PHE A 110 20.73 8.81 7.00
C PHE A 110 20.74 10.17 6.29
N PRO A 111 21.77 10.49 5.49
CA PRO A 111 21.92 11.83 4.95
C PRO A 111 20.88 12.08 3.84
N ALA A 112 20.33 13.29 3.78
CA ALA A 112 19.46 13.69 2.68
C ALA A 112 20.21 13.69 1.33
N PRO A 113 19.62 13.23 0.21
CA PRO A 113 18.23 12.76 0.03
C PRO A 113 18.07 11.23 0.15
N LEU A 114 19.06 10.52 0.69
CA LEU A 114 19.02 9.06 0.78
C LEU A 114 17.90 8.57 1.73
N ASP A 115 17.50 9.40 2.69
CA ASP A 115 16.37 9.19 3.59
C ASP A 115 15.02 9.14 2.85
N ASP A 116 14.80 10.05 1.91
CA ASP A 116 13.63 10.03 1.04
C ASP A 116 13.63 8.78 0.14
N TRP A 117 14.81 8.41 -0.37
CA TRP A 117 14.95 7.24 -1.24
C TRP A 117 14.71 5.94 -0.47
N ALA A 118 15.07 5.87 0.81
CA ALA A 118 14.75 4.72 1.66
C ALA A 118 13.24 4.47 1.75
N GLY A 119 12.43 5.54 1.89
CA GLY A 119 10.97 5.45 1.85
C GLY A 119 10.45 4.97 0.48
N ASN A 120 11.01 5.52 -0.60
CA ASN A 120 10.64 5.13 -1.96
C ASN A 120 11.00 3.66 -2.29
N MET A 121 12.10 3.14 -1.75
CA MET A 121 12.48 1.74 -1.92
C MET A 121 11.43 0.78 -1.36
N ILE A 122 10.87 1.09 -0.18
CA ILE A 122 9.79 0.28 0.42
C ILE A 122 8.52 0.39 -0.42
N GLN A 123 8.16 1.61 -0.86
CA GLN A 123 6.99 1.80 -1.72
C GLN A 123 7.10 0.99 -3.01
N TRP A 124 8.26 0.99 -3.68
CA TRP A 124 8.49 0.26 -4.92
C TRP A 124 8.20 -1.26 -4.82
N ILE A 125 8.47 -1.87 -3.66
CA ILE A 125 8.16 -3.29 -3.42
C ILE A 125 6.65 -3.54 -3.49
N PHE A 126 5.86 -2.66 -2.88
CA PHE A 126 4.42 -2.85 -2.69
C PHE A 126 3.55 -2.05 -3.66
N TYR A 127 4.15 -1.18 -4.48
CA TYR A 127 3.42 -0.31 -5.37
C TYR A 127 2.69 -1.15 -6.44
N VAL A 128 1.37 -1.16 -6.32
CA VAL A 128 0.45 -1.57 -7.38
C VAL A 128 -0.16 -0.26 -7.87
N GLY A 129 0.16 0.13 -9.11
CA GLY A 129 -0.06 1.48 -9.64
C GLY A 129 -1.48 2.03 -9.65
N SER A 130 -2.44 1.30 -9.11
CA SER A 130 -3.87 1.52 -9.25
C SER A 130 -4.65 1.59 -7.94
N GLY A 131 -4.08 1.20 -6.79
CA GLY A 131 -4.78 1.26 -5.50
C GLY A 131 -5.09 2.69 -5.05
N VAL A 132 -4.16 3.62 -5.25
CA VAL A 132 -4.34 5.05 -4.92
C VAL A 132 -5.11 5.78 -6.03
N ALA A 133 -4.98 5.36 -7.29
CA ALA A 133 -5.73 5.95 -8.40
C ALA A 133 -7.23 5.62 -8.32
N GLY A 134 -7.57 4.36 -8.04
CA GLY A 134 -8.95 3.92 -7.81
C GLY A 134 -9.56 4.55 -6.56
N LEU A 135 -8.84 4.58 -5.44
CA LEU A 135 -9.32 5.22 -4.21
C LEU A 135 -9.50 6.73 -4.39
N ARG A 136 -8.58 7.41 -5.10
CA ARG A 136 -8.65 8.85 -5.38
C ARG A 136 -9.73 9.19 -6.42
N ALA A 137 -10.09 8.28 -7.32
CA ALA A 137 -11.25 8.43 -8.20
C ALA A 137 -12.58 8.32 -7.43
N ILE A 138 -12.64 7.44 -6.43
CA ILE A 138 -13.81 7.29 -5.54
C ILE A 138 -13.94 8.48 -4.57
N LEU A 139 -12.81 8.97 -4.03
CA LEU A 139 -12.77 10.07 -3.05
C LEU A 139 -12.91 11.48 -3.66
N LYS A 140 -12.90 11.62 -4.99
CA LYS A 140 -13.05 12.93 -5.67
C LYS A 140 -14.50 13.31 -5.98
N LYS A 141 -15.49 12.60 -5.43
CA LYS A 141 -16.89 13.04 -5.41
C LYS A 141 -17.15 13.99 -4.25
#